data_AF-A0A4Y2QY54-F1
#
_entry.id   AF-A0A4Y2QY54-F1
#
_cell.length_a   1.000
_cell.length_b   1.000
_cell.length_c   1.000
_cell.angle_alpha   90.00
_cell.angle_beta   90.00
_cell.angle_gamma   90.00
#
_symmetry.space_group_name_H-M   'P 1'
#
loop_
_entity.id
_entity.type
_entity.pdbx_description
1 polymer ?
#
loop_
_entity_poly.entity_id
_entity_poly.type
_entity_poly.pdbx_seq_one_letter_code
_entity_poly.pdbx_strand_id
1 'polypeptide(L)'
;MDFQIPDIDSLLKSPPRGEEDIEENQDSPLSGPYEAIAKKTAGALHRIRATLAKAKVNKNNRKGVLDPTISLIAALNEQAAEIATLKAKVSLLETETSKVTDLKAQMAYLKAENEKLKQEDTTKSTEIASLTEQNVLLKAENTMLAQRIAQPTPSSNGHQQEDKKKMTFANALKKQLPKINKKKKFVSLVYPKDDNTSSEETKSTLYSSIAPSKLNIGVKNVKKVQNGGVAVERSSEEQLKKIMNEINSNPTLQGKMEARTPVKKNPKVIVYDVEDSMSKEIFLETFCFQNKVDREKIEAAFNLKSKSQGKCHWVLQTDPTSFRQIMRSKKVFLEWARLSVREFLRPTKCYKCNRFGHISTKCPNQEACPRCGEEGHKRDDCSNDAKCINCSEAAQKFGRNIPSNHETSSQDCESYYRELKALRERTNYA
;
A
#
# COMPACT_ATOMS: atom_id res chain seq x y z
N MET A 1 -26.14 14.60 40.90
CA MET A 1 -27.26 14.50 41.85
C MET A 1 -28.39 15.29 41.24
N ASP A 2 -29.46 14.62 40.83
CA ASP A 2 -30.66 15.30 40.33
C ASP A 2 -31.31 16.01 41.52
N PHE A 3 -31.21 17.34 41.56
CA PHE A 3 -32.00 18.14 42.49
C PHE A 3 -33.45 18.09 42.02
N GLN A 4 -34.21 17.14 42.56
CA GLN A 4 -35.64 17.04 42.32
C GLN A 4 -36.32 18.29 42.89
N ILE A 5 -37.04 19.02 42.03
CA ILE A 5 -37.91 20.11 42.45
C ILE A 5 -38.94 19.53 43.43
N PRO A 6 -39.08 20.08 44.65
CA PRO A 6 -39.99 19.53 45.62
C PRO A 6 -41.44 19.59 45.13
N ASP A 7 -42.16 18.47 45.26
CA ASP A 7 -43.59 18.39 44.94
C ASP A 7 -44.40 19.39 45.78
N ILE A 8 -45.36 20.08 45.15
CA ILE A 8 -46.12 21.14 45.81
C ILE A 8 -46.92 20.63 47.01
N ASP A 9 -47.40 19.39 46.97
CA ASP A 9 -48.14 18.80 48.09
C ASP A 9 -47.24 18.57 49.31
N SER A 10 -45.94 18.39 49.11
CA SER A 10 -44.94 18.36 50.18
C SER A 10 -44.71 19.75 50.79
N LEU A 11 -44.85 20.81 49.99
CA LEU A 11 -44.63 22.20 50.38
C LEU A 11 -45.82 22.85 51.09
N LEU A 12 -47.03 22.28 50.92
CA LEU A 12 -48.26 22.76 51.57
C LEU A 12 -48.43 22.27 53.02
N LYS A 13 -47.64 21.30 53.47
CA LYS A 13 -47.61 20.84 54.88
C LYS A 13 -46.93 21.90 55.76
N SER A 14 -47.41 22.07 56.99
CA SER A 14 -46.74 22.95 57.96
C SER A 14 -45.33 22.43 58.27
N PRO A 15 -44.29 23.28 58.31
CA PRO A 15 -42.95 22.84 58.69
C PRO A 15 -42.95 22.27 60.12
N PRO A 16 -42.14 21.24 60.43
CA PRO A 16 -41.95 20.78 61.81
C PRO A 16 -41.32 21.90 62.67
N ARG A 17 -41.70 21.97 63.95
CA ARG A 17 -41.15 22.96 64.90
C ARG A 17 -39.65 22.69 65.11
N GLY A 18 -38.80 23.60 64.65
CA GLY A 18 -37.33 23.53 64.85
C GLY A 18 -36.47 23.86 63.63
N GLU A 19 -37.04 24.05 62.44
CA GLU A 19 -36.28 24.40 61.21
C GLU A 19 -36.18 25.92 60.97
N GLU A 20 -36.31 26.76 62.00
CA GLU A 20 -36.32 28.22 61.80
C GLU A 20 -34.92 28.84 61.61
N ASP A 21 -33.85 28.07 61.88
CA ASP A 21 -32.46 28.55 61.82
C ASP A 21 -31.59 27.60 60.98
N ILE A 22 -31.80 27.57 59.66
CA ILE A 22 -30.75 27.10 58.74
C ILE A 22 -29.95 28.32 58.32
N GLU A 23 -28.93 28.63 59.12
CA GLU A 23 -27.90 29.61 58.76
C GLU A 23 -27.19 29.17 57.47
N GLU A 24 -27.08 30.11 56.53
CA GLU A 24 -26.22 30.03 55.35
C GLU A 24 -24.79 29.74 55.80
N ASN A 25 -24.34 28.49 55.70
CA ASN A 25 -22.94 28.16 55.92
C ASN A 25 -22.36 27.32 54.78
N GLN A 26 -21.32 27.92 54.21
CA GLN A 26 -20.24 27.37 53.37
C GLN A 26 -20.48 27.32 51.86
N ASP A 27 -20.06 28.42 51.21
CA ASP A 27 -19.48 28.41 49.87
C ASP A 27 -18.33 27.38 49.84
N SER A 28 -18.64 26.16 49.40
CA SER A 28 -17.63 25.17 49.04
C SER A 28 -17.01 25.57 47.69
N PRO A 29 -15.67 25.65 47.54
CA PRO A 29 -15.02 26.18 46.34
C PRO A 29 -15.22 25.36 45.05
N LEU A 30 -16.02 24.30 45.08
CA LEU A 30 -16.14 23.29 44.03
C LEU A 30 -17.58 23.07 43.53
N SER A 31 -18.56 23.88 43.94
CA SER A 31 -19.91 23.75 43.38
C SER A 31 -20.02 24.53 42.07
N GLY A 32 -20.36 23.86 40.96
CA GLY A 32 -20.53 24.51 39.66
C GLY A 32 -21.61 25.61 39.68
N PRO A 33 -21.63 26.53 38.68
CA PRO A 33 -22.56 27.67 38.67
C PRO A 33 -24.04 27.29 38.76
N TYR A 34 -24.41 26.11 38.25
CA TYR A 34 -25.75 25.52 38.41
C TYR A 34 -26.09 25.20 39.88
N GLU A 35 -25.15 24.61 40.61
CA GLU A 35 -25.35 24.16 41.98
C GLU A 35 -25.45 25.35 42.95
N ALA A 36 -24.71 26.43 42.69
CA ALA A 36 -24.82 27.68 43.45
C ALA A 36 -26.20 28.35 43.27
N ILE A 37 -26.75 28.36 42.05
CA ILE A 37 -28.09 28.90 41.77
C ILE A 37 -29.16 28.02 42.42
N ALA A 38 -29.06 26.69 42.30
CA ALA A 38 -29.98 25.75 42.91
C ALA A 38 -30.04 25.88 44.46
N LYS A 39 -28.90 26.09 45.12
CA LYS A 39 -28.85 26.34 46.57
C LYS A 39 -29.55 27.64 46.96
N LYS A 40 -29.31 28.72 46.22
CA LYS A 40 -29.92 30.04 46.48
C LYS A 40 -31.43 30.04 46.25
N THR A 41 -31.90 29.40 45.17
CA THR A 41 -33.33 29.31 44.86
C THR A 41 -34.08 28.42 45.86
N ALA A 42 -33.47 27.31 46.30
CA ALA A 42 -34.02 26.46 47.35
C ALA A 42 -34.15 27.19 48.70
N GLY A 43 -33.11 27.94 49.10
CA GLY A 43 -33.15 28.77 50.31
C GLY A 43 -34.21 29.87 50.25
N ALA A 44 -34.37 30.53 49.09
CA ALA A 44 -35.42 31.52 48.89
C ALA A 44 -36.82 30.91 48.99
N LEU A 45 -37.07 29.75 48.37
CA LEU A 45 -38.35 29.04 48.44
C LEU A 45 -38.68 28.62 49.88
N HIS A 46 -37.70 28.15 50.64
CA HIS A 46 -37.88 27.80 52.05
C HIS A 46 -38.29 29.01 52.88
N ARG A 47 -37.63 30.16 52.70
CA ARG A 47 -37.99 31.41 53.40
C ARG A 47 -39.38 31.91 53.04
N ILE A 48 -39.78 31.83 51.77
CA ILE A 48 -41.14 32.19 51.31
C ILE A 48 -42.17 31.27 51.99
N ARG A 49 -41.92 29.96 52.00
CA ARG A 49 -42.79 28.97 52.65
C ARG A 49 -42.94 29.23 54.15
N ALA A 50 -41.84 29.47 54.86
CA ALA A 50 -41.83 29.77 56.29
C ALA A 50 -42.59 31.07 56.60
N THR A 51 -42.43 32.11 55.77
CA THR A 51 -43.11 33.39 55.94
C THR A 51 -44.62 33.25 55.74
N LEU A 52 -45.05 32.54 54.69
CA LEU A 52 -46.47 32.26 54.43
C LEU A 52 -47.11 31.38 55.54
N ALA A 53 -46.30 30.51 56.16
CA ALA A 53 -46.71 29.71 57.31
C ALA A 53 -46.96 30.59 58.54
N LYS A 54 -45.98 31.45 58.89
CA LYS A 54 -46.05 32.40 60.02
C LYS A 54 -47.20 33.40 59.88
N ALA A 55 -47.48 33.87 58.66
CA ALA A 55 -48.58 34.78 58.36
C ALA A 55 -49.99 34.12 58.34
N LYS A 56 -50.11 32.80 58.63
CA LYS A 56 -51.37 32.04 58.63
C LYS A 56 -52.19 32.14 57.33
N VAL A 57 -51.52 32.32 56.20
CA VAL A 57 -52.18 32.36 54.87
C VAL A 57 -52.92 31.03 54.61
N ASN A 58 -54.14 31.08 54.08
CA ASN A 58 -54.92 29.87 53.79
C ASN A 58 -54.25 29.00 52.69
N LYS A 59 -54.61 27.72 52.63
CA LYS A 59 -53.97 26.75 51.72
C LYS A 59 -54.03 27.15 50.25
N ASN A 60 -55.16 27.71 49.80
CA ASN A 60 -55.36 28.09 48.39
C ASN A 60 -54.49 29.29 48.00
N ASN A 61 -54.36 30.29 48.89
CA ASN A 61 -53.53 31.45 48.66
C ASN A 61 -52.04 31.11 48.77
N ARG A 62 -51.65 30.17 49.66
CA ARG A 62 -50.28 29.63 49.70
C ARG A 62 -49.93 28.93 48.39
N LYS A 63 -50.84 28.09 47.89
CA LYS A 63 -50.69 27.41 46.60
C LYS A 63 -50.54 28.42 45.46
N GLY A 64 -51.39 29.45 45.42
CA GLY A 64 -51.31 30.50 44.40
C GLY A 64 -50.00 31.31 44.36
N VAL A 65 -49.25 31.38 45.47
CA VAL A 65 -47.92 32.02 45.52
C VAL A 65 -46.80 31.02 45.24
N LEU A 66 -46.89 29.80 45.78
CA LEU A 66 -45.85 28.78 45.64
C LEU A 66 -45.81 28.17 44.24
N ASP A 67 -46.94 27.92 43.59
CA ASP A 67 -47.00 27.35 42.23
C ASP A 67 -46.21 28.18 41.20
N PRO A 68 -46.46 29.51 41.04
CA PRO A 68 -45.67 30.33 40.13
C PRO A 68 -44.19 30.43 40.53
N THR A 69 -43.90 30.45 41.84
CA THR A 69 -42.53 30.54 42.35
C THR A 69 -41.72 29.27 42.00
N ILE A 70 -42.32 28.09 42.14
CA ILE A 70 -41.69 26.81 41.79
C ILE A 70 -41.45 26.73 40.28
N SER A 71 -42.43 27.15 39.47
CA SER A 71 -42.31 27.20 38.02
C SER A 71 -41.16 28.13 37.56
N LEU A 72 -41.04 29.31 38.19
CA LEU A 72 -39.94 30.23 37.92
C LEU A 72 -38.58 29.64 38.31
N ILE A 73 -38.48 28.96 39.47
CA ILE A 73 -37.24 28.31 39.91
C ILE A 73 -36.85 27.18 38.95
N ALA A 74 -37.82 26.41 38.45
CA ALA A 74 -37.58 25.37 37.47
C ALA A 74 -36.94 25.95 36.19
N ALA A 75 -37.53 27.02 35.64
CA ALA A 75 -37.02 27.70 34.46
C ALA A 75 -35.61 28.28 34.68
N LEU A 76 -35.34 28.87 35.85
CA LEU A 76 -34.02 29.41 36.19
C LEU A 76 -32.95 28.31 36.28
N ASN A 77 -33.30 27.15 36.85
CA ASN A 77 -32.38 26.02 36.96
C ASN A 77 -32.10 25.39 35.59
N GLU A 78 -33.10 25.28 34.72
CA GLU A 78 -32.94 24.80 33.34
C GLU A 78 -32.00 25.70 32.54
N GLN A 79 -32.23 27.03 32.57
CA GLN A 79 -31.34 28.00 31.93
C GLN A 79 -29.91 27.95 32.48
N ALA A 80 -29.74 27.76 33.78
CA ALA A 80 -28.41 27.63 34.38
C ALA A 80 -27.66 26.38 33.89
N ALA A 81 -28.37 25.26 33.67
CA ALA A 81 -27.79 24.04 33.13
C ALA A 81 -27.38 24.20 31.65
N GLU A 82 -28.20 24.89 30.85
CA GLU A 82 -27.87 25.21 29.46
C GLU A 82 -26.62 26.09 29.36
N ILE A 83 -26.54 27.14 30.17
CA ILE A 83 -25.37 28.04 30.21
C ILE A 83 -24.11 27.28 30.62
N ALA A 84 -24.19 26.37 31.60
CA ALA A 84 -23.05 25.54 32.00
C ALA A 84 -22.56 24.66 30.83
N THR A 85 -23.49 24.06 30.10
CA THR A 85 -23.18 23.24 28.92
C THR A 85 -22.55 24.06 27.80
N LEU A 86 -23.08 25.26 27.54
CA LEU A 86 -22.52 26.18 26.55
C LEU A 86 -21.11 26.64 26.93
N LYS A 87 -20.86 26.98 28.19
CA LYS A 87 -19.51 27.35 28.66
C LYS A 87 -18.51 26.22 28.49
N ALA A 88 -18.89 24.97 28.77
CA ALA A 88 -18.04 23.80 28.53
C ALA A 88 -17.70 23.65 27.03
N LYS A 89 -18.69 23.82 26.15
CA LYS A 89 -18.47 23.80 24.69
C LYS A 89 -17.55 24.92 24.21
N VAL A 90 -17.72 26.13 24.73
CA VAL A 90 -16.85 27.28 24.39
C VAL A 90 -15.40 27.00 24.81
N SER A 91 -15.17 26.49 26.02
CA SER A 91 -13.83 26.12 26.48
C SER A 91 -13.18 25.06 25.58
N LEU A 92 -13.93 24.05 25.13
CA LEU A 92 -13.43 23.07 24.16
C LEU A 92 -13.06 23.75 22.82
N LEU A 93 -13.92 24.61 22.28
CA LEU A 93 -13.64 25.33 21.03
C LEU A 93 -12.42 26.24 21.14
N GLU A 94 -12.18 26.89 22.27
CA GLU A 94 -10.99 27.70 22.52
C GLU A 94 -9.72 26.83 22.44
N THR A 95 -9.73 25.63 23.01
CA THR A 95 -8.59 24.70 22.92
C THR A 95 -8.36 24.14 21.52
N GLU A 96 -9.41 23.98 20.71
CA GLU A 96 -9.26 23.59 19.31
C GLU A 96 -8.72 24.73 18.46
N THR A 97 -9.17 25.95 18.75
CA THR A 97 -8.70 27.16 18.04
C THR A 97 -7.21 27.39 18.26
N SER A 98 -6.70 27.18 19.47
CA SER A 98 -5.26 27.29 19.77
C SER A 98 -4.42 26.25 19.01
N LYS A 99 -4.91 25.01 18.87
CA LYS A 99 -4.25 23.99 18.05
C LYS A 99 -4.20 24.39 16.58
N VAL A 100 -5.27 24.99 16.05
CA VAL A 100 -5.31 25.47 14.66
C VAL A 100 -4.31 26.62 14.45
N THR A 101 -4.13 27.51 15.42
CA THR A 101 -3.11 28.57 15.32
C THR A 101 -1.70 27.99 15.31
N ASP A 102 -1.41 26.98 16.13
CA ASP A 102 -0.11 26.31 16.16
C ASP A 102 0.19 25.58 14.83
N LEU A 103 -0.81 24.90 14.27
CA LEU A 103 -0.68 24.25 12.97
C LEU A 103 -0.45 25.25 11.84
N LYS A 104 -1.10 26.42 11.87
CA LYS A 104 -0.85 27.49 10.90
C LYS A 104 0.59 28.01 10.99
N ALA A 105 1.13 28.16 12.20
CA ALA A 105 2.53 28.56 12.39
C ALA A 105 3.52 27.51 11.84
N GLN A 106 3.28 26.21 12.10
CA GLN A 106 4.09 25.12 11.54
C GLN A 106 4.02 25.09 10.01
N MET A 107 2.85 25.31 9.42
CA MET A 107 2.71 25.38 7.96
C MET A 107 3.47 26.58 7.37
N ALA A 108 3.48 27.74 8.03
CA ALA A 108 4.25 28.89 7.57
C ALA A 108 5.75 28.60 7.59
N TYR A 109 6.25 27.95 8.66
CA TYR A 109 7.64 27.52 8.76
C TYR A 109 8.03 26.55 7.63
N LEU A 110 7.24 25.50 7.41
CA LEU A 110 7.50 24.52 6.35
C LEU A 110 7.43 25.13 4.93
N LYS A 111 6.58 26.13 4.71
CA LYS A 111 6.55 26.87 3.44
C LYS A 111 7.84 27.63 3.19
N ALA A 112 8.34 28.35 4.19
CA ALA A 112 9.61 29.08 4.09
C ALA A 112 10.80 28.13 3.85
N GLU A 113 10.82 26.97 4.52
CA GLU A 113 11.88 25.97 4.32
C GLU A 113 11.86 25.36 2.90
N ASN A 114 10.67 25.10 2.35
CA ASN A 114 10.53 24.65 0.97
C ASN A 114 10.98 25.69 -0.06
N GLU A 115 10.77 26.98 0.19
CA GLU A 115 11.28 28.05 -0.68
C GLU A 115 12.80 28.10 -0.70
N LYS A 116 13.46 27.94 0.46
CA LYS A 116 14.92 27.84 0.54
C LYS A 116 15.44 26.64 -0.25
N LEU A 117 14.82 25.46 -0.09
CA LEU A 117 15.22 24.26 -0.83
C LEU A 117 15.06 24.42 -2.35
N LYS A 118 14.02 25.12 -2.80
CA LYS A 118 13.86 25.43 -4.24
C LYS A 118 14.97 26.35 -4.75
N GLN A 119 15.39 27.34 -3.99
CA GLN A 119 16.52 28.21 -4.35
C GLN A 119 17.84 27.42 -4.40
N GLU A 120 18.07 26.49 -3.47
CA GLU A 120 19.24 25.61 -3.54
C GLU A 120 19.21 24.71 -4.78
N ASP A 121 18.06 24.17 -5.15
CA ASP A 121 17.91 23.29 -6.31
C ASP A 121 18.16 24.04 -7.62
N THR A 122 17.66 25.27 -7.75
CA THR A 122 17.96 26.11 -8.92
C THR A 122 19.44 26.45 -9.02
N THR A 123 20.09 26.74 -7.88
CA THR A 123 21.53 27.04 -7.83
C THR A 123 22.38 25.83 -8.21
N LYS A 124 22.03 24.63 -7.73
CA LYS A 124 22.72 23.39 -8.11
C LYS A 124 22.49 23.04 -9.58
N SER A 125 21.29 23.30 -10.10
CA SER A 125 20.95 23.07 -11.50
C SER A 125 21.77 23.94 -12.45
N THR A 126 21.97 25.22 -12.11
CA THR A 126 22.83 26.12 -12.91
C THR A 126 24.30 25.71 -12.85
N GLU A 127 24.79 25.26 -11.68
CA GLU A 127 26.15 24.73 -11.54
C GLU A 127 26.37 23.46 -12.39
N ILE A 128 25.40 22.53 -12.38
CA ILE A 128 25.43 21.33 -13.24
C ILE A 128 25.45 21.71 -14.72
N ALA A 129 24.68 22.72 -15.14
CA ALA A 129 24.68 23.18 -16.53
C ALA A 129 26.06 23.70 -16.94
N SER A 130 26.70 24.52 -16.10
CA SER A 130 28.05 25.05 -16.34
C SER A 130 29.10 23.94 -16.42
N LEU A 131 29.08 22.99 -15.47
CA LEU A 131 30.00 21.85 -15.48
C LEU A 131 29.78 20.93 -16.70
N THR A 132 28.54 20.82 -17.17
CA THR A 132 28.21 20.04 -18.37
C THR A 132 28.81 20.69 -19.61
N GLU A 133 28.74 22.01 -19.73
CA GLU A 133 29.36 22.77 -20.81
C GLU A 133 30.88 22.63 -20.81
N GLN A 134 31.53 22.78 -19.65
CA GLN A 134 32.98 22.56 -19.52
C GLN A 134 33.39 21.14 -19.91
N ASN A 135 32.59 20.12 -19.55
CA ASN A 135 32.85 18.74 -19.95
C ASN A 135 32.75 18.51 -21.46
N VAL A 136 31.88 19.24 -22.17
CA VAL A 136 31.79 19.16 -23.63
C VAL A 136 33.05 19.72 -24.27
N LEU A 137 33.54 20.87 -23.78
CA LEU A 137 34.77 21.50 -24.26
C LEU A 137 35.99 20.60 -24.04
N LEU A 138 36.15 20.05 -22.84
CA LEU A 138 37.24 19.12 -22.52
C LEU A 138 37.18 17.84 -23.36
N LYS A 139 35.98 17.33 -23.70
CA LYS A 139 35.84 16.17 -24.59
C LYS A 139 36.24 16.50 -26.03
N ALA A 140 35.91 17.70 -26.51
CA ALA A 140 36.33 18.16 -27.82
C ALA A 140 37.86 18.29 -27.90
N GLU A 141 38.48 18.89 -26.88
CA GLU A 141 39.94 19.01 -26.78
C GLU A 141 40.62 17.64 -26.74
N ASN A 142 40.13 16.71 -25.92
CA ASN A 142 40.64 15.33 -25.87
C ASN A 142 40.51 14.61 -27.23
N THR A 143 39.45 14.88 -27.99
CA THR A 143 39.27 14.30 -29.33
C THR A 143 40.31 14.86 -30.31
N MET A 144 40.60 16.16 -30.24
CA MET A 144 41.64 16.79 -31.06
C MET A 144 43.05 16.30 -30.70
N LEU A 145 43.34 16.12 -29.41
CA LEU A 145 44.61 15.55 -28.94
C LEU A 145 44.77 14.09 -29.40
N ALA A 146 43.71 13.28 -29.30
CA ALA A 146 43.73 11.90 -29.79
C ALA A 146 43.98 11.83 -31.31
N GLN A 147 43.43 12.75 -32.10
CA GLN A 147 43.68 12.85 -33.54
C GLN A 147 45.13 13.26 -33.86
N ARG A 148 45.76 14.13 -33.05
CA ARG A 148 47.19 14.47 -33.19
C ARG A 148 48.11 13.30 -32.89
N ILE A 149 47.78 12.48 -31.90
CA ILE A 149 48.55 11.27 -31.55
C ILE A 149 48.43 10.18 -32.63
N ALA A 150 47.32 10.16 -33.39
CA ALA A 150 47.07 9.19 -34.46
C ALA A 150 47.76 9.50 -35.80
N GLN A 151 48.54 10.60 -35.91
CA GLN A 151 49.36 10.84 -37.10
C GLN A 151 50.59 9.91 -37.12
N PRO A 152 50.91 9.26 -38.25
CA PRO A 152 52.06 8.37 -38.33
C PRO A 152 53.34 9.20 -38.41
N THR A 153 54.19 9.09 -37.40
CA THR A 153 55.60 9.50 -37.49
C THR A 153 56.46 8.29 -37.88
N PRO A 154 57.49 8.48 -38.73
CA PRO A 154 58.36 7.40 -39.12
C PRO A 154 59.37 7.07 -38.02
N SER A 155 59.51 5.77 -37.76
CA SER A 155 60.69 5.09 -37.19
C SER A 155 61.21 5.56 -35.82
N SER A 156 61.02 4.74 -34.79
CA SER A 156 62.14 4.03 -34.12
C SER A 156 61.68 3.26 -32.87
N ASN A 157 62.45 2.22 -32.57
CA ASN A 157 62.25 1.15 -31.61
C ASN A 157 61.95 1.58 -30.16
N GLY A 158 61.18 0.75 -29.46
CA GLY A 158 61.53 0.37 -28.08
C GLY A 158 60.41 0.40 -27.03
N HIS A 159 60.04 -0.81 -26.58
CA HIS A 159 59.51 -1.17 -25.26
C HIS A 159 58.07 -0.79 -24.90
N GLN A 160 57.20 -1.79 -25.09
CA GLN A 160 55.88 -1.89 -24.44
C GLN A 160 56.06 -2.16 -22.95
N GLN A 161 55.44 -1.34 -22.10
CA GLN A 161 55.10 -1.74 -20.74
C GLN A 161 53.59 -1.52 -20.54
N GLU A 162 52.86 -2.65 -20.49
CA GLU A 162 51.42 -2.69 -20.25
C GLU A 162 51.12 -2.33 -18.79
N ASP A 163 50.48 -1.19 -18.55
CA ASP A 163 49.82 -0.89 -17.28
C ASP A 163 48.56 -1.77 -17.12
N LYS A 164 48.73 -2.93 -16.49
CA LYS A 164 47.63 -3.80 -16.06
C LYS A 164 46.81 -3.13 -14.95
N LYS A 165 45.77 -2.42 -15.35
CA LYS A 165 44.70 -1.95 -14.46
C LYS A 165 44.06 -3.15 -13.74
N LYS A 166 44.39 -3.37 -12.46
CA LYS A 166 43.86 -4.49 -11.66
C LYS A 166 42.33 -4.43 -11.60
N MET A 167 41.68 -5.47 -12.12
CA MET A 167 40.22 -5.63 -12.08
C MET A 167 39.75 -5.90 -10.64
N THR A 168 38.63 -5.28 -10.26
CA THR A 168 37.96 -5.56 -8.97
C THR A 168 37.35 -6.97 -8.95
N PHE A 169 37.25 -7.58 -7.77
CA PHE A 169 36.64 -8.91 -7.57
C PHE A 169 35.22 -9.02 -8.15
N ALA A 170 34.41 -7.97 -8.00
CA ALA A 170 33.08 -7.89 -8.59
C ALA A 170 33.09 -7.93 -10.12
N ASN A 171 34.11 -7.36 -10.76
CA ASN A 171 34.28 -7.40 -12.22
C ASN A 171 34.84 -8.74 -12.71
N ALA A 172 35.67 -9.41 -11.89
CA ALA A 172 36.12 -10.79 -12.18
C ALA A 172 34.94 -11.78 -12.18
N LEU A 173 34.04 -11.69 -11.18
CA LEU A 173 32.86 -12.54 -11.09
C LEU A 173 31.86 -12.32 -12.24
N LYS A 174 31.65 -11.06 -12.64
CA LYS A 174 30.79 -10.72 -13.80
C LYS A 174 31.31 -11.24 -15.13
N LYS A 175 32.62 -11.49 -15.25
CA LYS A 175 33.25 -12.00 -16.48
C LYS A 175 33.09 -13.52 -16.63
N GLN A 176 32.97 -14.24 -15.51
CA GLN A 176 32.81 -15.70 -15.46
C GLN A 176 31.37 -16.18 -15.71
N LEU A 177 30.37 -15.29 -15.57
CA LEU A 177 29.01 -15.61 -15.97
C LEU A 177 28.88 -15.45 -17.50
N PRO A 178 28.50 -16.48 -18.27
CA PRO A 178 28.30 -16.34 -19.69
C PRO A 178 27.26 -15.24 -19.94
N LYS A 179 27.66 -14.18 -20.66
CA LYS A 179 26.76 -13.14 -21.15
C LYS A 179 25.81 -13.79 -22.17
N ILE A 180 24.73 -14.38 -21.68
CA ILE A 180 23.63 -14.82 -22.55
C ILE A 180 23.01 -13.54 -23.10
N ASN A 181 23.40 -13.18 -24.32
CA ASN A 181 22.85 -12.06 -25.05
C ASN A 181 21.43 -12.44 -25.49
N LYS A 182 20.47 -12.38 -24.57
CA LYS A 182 19.05 -12.65 -24.86
C LYS A 182 18.56 -11.57 -25.83
N LYS A 183 18.47 -11.89 -27.12
CA LYS A 183 17.86 -11.01 -28.13
C LYS A 183 16.43 -10.64 -27.69
N LYS A 184 16.05 -9.35 -27.79
CA LYS A 184 14.69 -8.88 -27.50
C LYS A 184 13.70 -9.68 -28.37
N LYS A 185 12.68 -10.25 -27.75
CA LYS A 185 11.62 -10.99 -28.44
C LYS A 185 10.44 -10.07 -28.69
N PHE A 186 9.97 -10.02 -29.93
CA PHE A 186 8.77 -9.29 -30.31
C PHE A 186 7.63 -10.30 -30.41
N VAL A 187 6.68 -10.27 -29.49
CA VAL A 187 5.60 -11.28 -29.39
C VAL A 187 4.26 -10.58 -29.41
N SER A 188 3.33 -11.05 -30.23
CA SER A 188 1.90 -10.73 -30.13
C SER A 188 1.16 -11.90 -29.49
N LEU A 189 0.21 -11.59 -28.62
CA LEU A 189 -0.71 -12.55 -28.04
C LEU A 189 -2.06 -12.38 -28.71
N VAL A 190 -2.54 -13.44 -29.35
CA VAL A 190 -3.85 -13.49 -30.01
C VAL A 190 -4.78 -14.29 -29.11
N TYR A 191 -5.87 -13.69 -28.67
CA TYR A 191 -6.89 -14.36 -27.87
C TYR A 191 -8.23 -14.37 -28.61
N PRO A 192 -9.01 -15.44 -28.50
CA PRO A 192 -10.40 -15.42 -28.93
C PRO A 192 -11.19 -14.45 -28.04
N LYS A 193 -12.28 -13.87 -28.57
CA LYS A 193 -13.22 -13.08 -27.78
C LYS A 193 -14.16 -13.96 -26.96
N ASP A 194 -14.39 -15.19 -27.39
CA ASP A 194 -15.21 -16.17 -26.69
C ASP A 194 -14.34 -17.09 -25.82
N ASP A 195 -14.71 -17.21 -24.53
CA ASP A 195 -13.96 -17.98 -23.52
C ASP A 195 -13.93 -19.51 -23.77
N ASN A 196 -14.81 -20.01 -24.64
CA ASN A 196 -14.91 -21.44 -24.96
C ASN A 196 -14.01 -21.90 -26.12
N THR A 197 -13.36 -20.97 -26.83
CA THR A 197 -12.56 -21.31 -28.01
C THR A 197 -11.21 -21.88 -27.58
N SER A 198 -10.84 -23.03 -28.14
CA SER A 198 -9.56 -23.66 -27.82
C SER A 198 -8.37 -22.95 -28.50
N SER A 199 -7.15 -23.15 -27.97
CA SER A 199 -5.93 -22.62 -28.60
C SER A 199 -5.63 -23.28 -29.95
N GLU A 200 -6.22 -24.44 -30.23
CA GLU A 200 -6.16 -25.11 -31.54
C GLU A 200 -7.03 -24.37 -32.55
N GLU A 201 -8.28 -24.10 -32.20
CA GLU A 201 -9.25 -23.39 -33.04
C GLU A 201 -8.81 -21.96 -33.34
N THR A 202 -8.30 -21.25 -32.33
CA THR A 202 -7.76 -19.89 -32.50
C THR A 202 -6.59 -19.90 -33.48
N LYS A 203 -5.72 -20.92 -33.40
CA LYS A 203 -4.58 -21.08 -34.30
C LYS A 203 -5.03 -21.39 -35.73
N SER A 204 -5.99 -22.31 -35.90
CA SER A 204 -6.53 -22.67 -37.21
C SER A 204 -7.21 -21.49 -37.88
N THR A 205 -8.01 -20.73 -37.14
CA THR A 205 -8.69 -19.52 -37.63
C THR A 205 -7.69 -18.43 -38.02
N LEU A 206 -6.62 -18.26 -37.24
CA LEU A 206 -5.54 -17.34 -37.57
C LEU A 206 -4.81 -17.74 -38.85
N TYR A 207 -4.57 -19.03 -39.05
CA TYR A 207 -3.84 -19.55 -40.21
C TYR A 207 -4.67 -19.47 -41.49
N SER A 208 -5.99 -19.68 -41.41
CA SER A 208 -6.89 -19.56 -42.56
C SER A 208 -7.15 -18.11 -42.97
N SER A 209 -7.16 -17.19 -42.00
CA SER A 209 -7.56 -15.79 -42.24
C SER A 209 -6.40 -14.86 -42.60
N ILE A 210 -5.16 -15.20 -42.20
CA ILE A 210 -3.99 -14.36 -42.44
C ILE A 210 -2.90 -15.15 -43.14
N ALA A 211 -2.42 -14.64 -44.27
CA ALA A 211 -1.26 -15.15 -44.98
C ALA A 211 -0.04 -14.24 -44.71
N PRO A 212 0.91 -14.65 -43.84
CA PRO A 212 2.11 -13.85 -43.54
C PRO A 212 2.97 -13.53 -44.76
N SER A 213 2.90 -14.38 -45.80
CA SER A 213 3.58 -14.17 -47.08
C SER A 213 3.10 -12.90 -47.79
N LYS A 214 1.79 -12.64 -47.82
CA LYS A 214 1.20 -11.46 -48.44
C LYS A 214 1.57 -10.16 -47.72
N LEU A 215 1.89 -10.26 -46.42
CA LEU A 215 2.24 -9.13 -45.57
C LEU A 215 3.75 -8.90 -45.46
N ASN A 216 4.57 -9.75 -46.11
CA ASN A 216 6.02 -9.78 -45.96
C ASN A 216 6.48 -9.87 -44.49
N ILE A 217 5.83 -10.75 -43.71
CA ILE A 217 6.10 -10.93 -42.27
C ILE A 217 6.79 -12.27 -42.02
N GLY A 218 8.01 -12.22 -41.47
CA GLY A 218 8.75 -13.40 -41.03
C GLY A 218 8.24 -13.96 -39.69
N VAL A 219 7.79 -15.22 -39.70
CA VAL A 219 7.37 -15.96 -38.50
C VAL A 219 8.53 -16.70 -37.85
N LYS A 220 8.92 -16.34 -36.62
CA LYS A 220 9.92 -17.12 -35.87
C LYS A 220 9.32 -18.33 -35.16
N ASN A 221 8.23 -18.10 -34.44
CA ASN A 221 7.62 -19.14 -33.62
C ASN A 221 6.13 -18.85 -33.39
N VAL A 222 5.33 -19.89 -33.24
CA VAL A 222 3.91 -19.82 -32.87
C VAL A 222 3.66 -20.85 -31.78
N LYS A 223 3.16 -20.42 -30.62
CA LYS A 223 2.95 -21.29 -29.46
C LYS A 223 1.56 -21.08 -28.84
N LYS A 224 0.90 -22.16 -28.45
CA LYS A 224 -0.34 -22.11 -27.67
C LYS A 224 -0.07 -21.52 -26.28
N VAL A 225 -0.98 -20.69 -25.79
CA VAL A 225 -0.97 -20.14 -24.42
C VAL A 225 -2.30 -20.44 -23.72
N GLN A 226 -2.40 -20.14 -22.42
CA GLN A 226 -3.62 -20.35 -21.64
C GLN A 226 -4.81 -19.56 -22.20
N ASN A 227 -6.03 -19.90 -21.77
CA ASN A 227 -7.28 -19.22 -22.17
C ASN A 227 -7.47 -19.13 -23.70
N GLY A 228 -7.24 -20.24 -24.42
CA GLY A 228 -7.47 -20.29 -25.86
C GLY A 228 -6.48 -19.48 -26.71
N GLY A 229 -5.50 -18.80 -26.10
CA GLY A 229 -4.65 -17.88 -26.84
C GLY A 229 -3.52 -18.53 -27.65
N VAL A 230 -2.96 -17.75 -28.57
CA VAL A 230 -1.81 -18.10 -29.42
C VAL A 230 -0.78 -16.96 -29.36
N ALA A 231 0.46 -17.29 -29.00
CA ALA A 231 1.59 -16.36 -29.01
C ALA A 231 2.39 -16.47 -30.31
N VAL A 232 2.63 -15.33 -30.97
CA VAL A 232 3.27 -15.25 -32.29
C VAL A 232 4.54 -14.40 -32.18
N GLU A 233 5.72 -15.02 -32.33
CA GLU A 233 7.04 -14.38 -32.18
C GLU A 233 7.59 -13.87 -33.53
N ARG A 234 8.08 -12.63 -33.57
CA ARG A 234 8.60 -11.88 -34.74
C ARG A 234 10.06 -11.47 -34.58
N SER A 235 10.68 -11.09 -35.70
CA SER A 235 12.05 -10.57 -35.75
C SER A 235 12.15 -9.08 -35.46
N SER A 236 11.14 -8.28 -35.81
CA SER A 236 11.14 -6.83 -35.63
C SER A 236 9.85 -6.30 -34.99
N GLU A 237 9.95 -5.11 -34.39
CA GLU A 237 8.82 -4.40 -33.78
C GLU A 237 7.80 -3.91 -34.83
N GLU A 238 8.28 -3.52 -36.01
CA GLU A 238 7.43 -3.09 -37.13
C GLU A 238 6.55 -4.24 -37.62
N GLN A 239 7.13 -5.43 -37.80
CA GLN A 239 6.38 -6.64 -38.17
C GLN A 239 5.35 -7.02 -37.10
N LEU A 240 5.66 -6.77 -35.83
CA LEU A 240 4.73 -6.97 -34.72
C LEU A 240 3.54 -6.02 -34.81
N LYS A 241 3.77 -4.72 -35.07
CA LYS A 241 2.68 -3.74 -35.23
C LYS A 241 1.82 -4.06 -36.46
N LYS A 242 2.44 -4.45 -37.58
CA LYS A 242 1.72 -4.85 -38.80
C LYS A 242 0.78 -6.03 -38.58
N ILE A 243 1.26 -7.13 -38.00
CA ILE A 243 0.41 -8.31 -37.76
C ILE A 243 -0.71 -8.02 -36.75
N MET A 244 -0.46 -7.17 -35.76
CA MET A 244 -1.46 -6.77 -34.77
C MET A 244 -2.57 -5.95 -35.40
N ASN A 245 -2.22 -4.96 -36.22
CA ASN A 245 -3.18 -4.16 -36.94
C ASN A 245 -4.00 -5.02 -37.91
N GLU A 246 -3.36 -5.94 -38.64
CA GLU A 246 -4.07 -6.83 -39.55
C GLU A 246 -5.10 -7.70 -38.80
N ILE A 247 -4.73 -8.31 -37.67
CA ILE A 247 -5.66 -9.14 -36.89
C ILE A 247 -6.82 -8.31 -36.36
N ASN A 248 -6.54 -7.10 -35.86
CA ASN A 248 -7.54 -6.26 -35.21
C ASN A 248 -8.41 -5.46 -36.18
N SER A 249 -7.94 -5.20 -37.40
CA SER A 249 -8.66 -4.44 -38.43
C SER A 249 -9.34 -5.33 -39.47
N ASN A 250 -9.02 -6.63 -39.53
CA ASN A 250 -9.66 -7.55 -40.46
C ASN A 250 -11.13 -7.82 -40.05
N PRO A 251 -12.14 -7.51 -40.88
CA PRO A 251 -13.55 -7.65 -40.53
C PRO A 251 -13.96 -9.06 -40.12
N THR A 252 -13.31 -10.10 -40.65
CA THR A 252 -13.57 -11.51 -40.32
C THR A 252 -13.01 -11.91 -38.96
N LEU A 253 -11.95 -11.23 -38.50
CA LEU A 253 -11.22 -11.56 -37.28
C LEU A 253 -11.54 -10.65 -36.11
N GLN A 254 -11.78 -9.37 -36.34
CA GLN A 254 -12.06 -8.37 -35.30
C GLN A 254 -13.25 -8.77 -34.42
N GLY A 255 -14.23 -9.50 -34.96
CA GLY A 255 -15.37 -10.04 -34.21
C GLY A 255 -15.06 -11.30 -33.40
N LYS A 256 -14.00 -12.05 -33.74
CA LYS A 256 -13.70 -13.38 -33.19
C LYS A 256 -12.47 -13.42 -32.29
N MET A 257 -11.49 -12.57 -32.55
CA MET A 257 -10.20 -12.57 -31.85
C MET A 257 -9.61 -11.16 -31.73
N GLU A 258 -8.70 -11.01 -30.78
CA GLU A 258 -7.97 -9.78 -30.50
C GLU A 258 -6.48 -10.09 -30.35
N ALA A 259 -5.65 -9.34 -31.05
CA ALA A 259 -4.21 -9.34 -30.88
C ALA A 259 -3.78 -8.19 -29.96
N ARG A 260 -2.98 -8.50 -28.94
CA ARG A 260 -2.39 -7.54 -27.99
C ARG A 260 -0.94 -7.86 -27.70
N THR A 261 -0.17 -6.86 -27.26
CA THR A 261 1.21 -7.09 -26.81
C THR A 261 1.22 -7.65 -25.38
N PRO A 262 2.22 -8.48 -25.00
CA PRO A 262 2.38 -8.92 -23.63
C PRO A 262 2.59 -7.73 -22.69
N VAL A 263 1.65 -7.52 -21.77
CA VAL A 263 1.77 -6.49 -20.73
C VAL A 263 2.56 -7.07 -19.56
N LYS A 264 3.49 -6.28 -19.02
CA LYS A 264 4.20 -6.63 -17.78
C LYS A 264 3.27 -6.53 -16.59
N LYS A 265 3.44 -7.40 -15.60
CA LYS A 265 2.61 -7.40 -14.39
C LYS A 265 2.98 -6.23 -13.49
N ASN A 266 1.99 -5.63 -12.83
CA ASN A 266 2.26 -4.64 -11.81
C ASN A 266 3.00 -5.27 -10.61
N PRO A 267 3.92 -4.51 -9.98
CA PRO A 267 4.67 -4.97 -8.83
C PRO A 267 3.76 -5.13 -7.63
N LYS A 268 4.20 -5.97 -6.69
CA LYS A 268 3.46 -6.28 -5.47
C LYS A 268 4.29 -5.96 -4.24
N VAL A 269 3.61 -5.43 -3.23
CA VAL A 269 4.16 -5.13 -1.90
C VAL A 269 3.41 -5.97 -0.88
N ILE A 270 4.12 -6.56 0.07
CA ILE A 270 3.51 -7.17 1.24
C ILE A 270 3.62 -6.22 2.43
N VAL A 271 2.50 -5.97 3.10
CA VAL A 271 2.37 -5.23 4.36
C VAL A 271 2.17 -6.24 5.48
N TYR A 272 3.07 -6.24 6.46
CA TYR A 272 3.05 -7.19 7.56
C TYR A 272 2.22 -6.68 8.74
N ASP A 273 1.68 -7.63 9.50
CA ASP A 273 0.99 -7.43 10.79
C ASP A 273 -0.17 -6.42 10.79
N VAL A 274 -1.01 -6.48 9.76
CA VAL A 274 -2.30 -5.76 9.70
C VAL A 274 -3.31 -6.48 10.61
N GLU A 275 -4.21 -5.73 11.27
CA GLU A 275 -5.28 -6.30 12.09
C GLU A 275 -6.27 -7.10 11.24
N ASP A 276 -6.59 -8.33 11.65
CA ASP A 276 -7.46 -9.24 10.88
C ASP A 276 -8.95 -8.84 10.95
N SER A 277 -9.33 -8.04 11.95
CA SER A 277 -10.68 -7.48 12.08
C SER A 277 -10.97 -6.34 11.11
N MET A 278 -9.95 -5.77 10.46
CA MET A 278 -10.10 -4.65 9.53
C MET A 278 -10.55 -5.13 8.15
N SER A 279 -11.62 -4.54 7.60
CA SER A 279 -12.08 -4.86 6.24
C SER A 279 -11.08 -4.38 5.17
N LYS A 280 -11.12 -5.02 4.01
CA LYS A 280 -10.24 -4.70 2.86
C LYS A 280 -10.38 -3.24 2.43
N GLU A 281 -11.61 -2.74 2.40
CA GLU A 281 -11.95 -1.40 1.92
C GLU A 281 -11.43 -0.33 2.89
N ILE A 282 -11.71 -0.48 4.18
CA ILE A 282 -11.22 0.42 5.24
C ILE A 282 -9.70 0.41 5.27
N PHE A 283 -9.08 -0.77 5.21
CA PHE A 283 -7.63 -0.91 5.15
C PHE A 283 -7.03 -0.12 3.99
N LEU A 284 -7.58 -0.24 2.78
CA LEU A 284 -7.07 0.45 1.60
C LEU A 284 -7.23 1.97 1.71
N GLU A 285 -8.37 2.46 2.19
CA GLU A 285 -8.60 3.89 2.37
C GLU A 285 -7.65 4.51 3.40
N THR A 286 -7.57 3.94 4.61
CA THR A 286 -6.66 4.40 5.66
C THR A 286 -5.21 4.35 5.17
N PHE A 287 -4.81 3.24 4.54
CA PHE A 287 -3.45 3.06 4.02
C PHE A 287 -3.11 4.14 2.98
N CYS A 288 -3.98 4.36 2.00
CA CYS A 288 -3.75 5.32 0.92
C CYS A 288 -3.66 6.75 1.47
N PHE A 289 -4.59 7.11 2.36
CA PHE A 289 -4.65 8.43 2.98
C PHE A 289 -3.38 8.74 3.80
N GLN A 290 -3.03 7.88 4.77
CA GLN A 290 -1.89 8.15 5.66
C GLN A 290 -0.53 8.09 4.95
N ASN A 291 -0.40 7.27 3.89
CA ASN A 291 0.88 7.10 3.17
C ASN A 291 0.99 7.98 1.92
N LYS A 292 -0.01 8.85 1.66
CA LYS A 292 -0.09 9.72 0.47
C LYS A 292 0.05 8.93 -0.82
N VAL A 293 -0.65 7.79 -0.90
CA VAL A 293 -0.66 6.95 -2.09
C VAL A 293 -2.03 7.05 -2.75
N ASP A 294 -2.01 7.13 -4.08
CA ASP A 294 -3.22 7.23 -4.88
C ASP A 294 -4.03 5.93 -4.82
N ARG A 295 -5.29 6.05 -4.42
CA ARG A 295 -6.19 4.91 -4.23
C ARG A 295 -6.49 4.17 -5.54
N GLU A 296 -6.51 4.86 -6.68
CA GLU A 296 -6.78 4.24 -7.98
C GLU A 296 -5.61 3.36 -8.45
N LYS A 297 -4.41 3.61 -7.92
CA LYS A 297 -3.17 2.92 -8.29
C LYS A 297 -2.82 1.76 -7.37
N ILE A 298 -3.69 1.44 -6.41
CA ILE A 298 -3.51 0.33 -5.47
C ILE A 298 -4.71 -0.60 -5.51
N GLU A 299 -4.40 -1.90 -5.52
CA GLU A 299 -5.37 -2.97 -5.38
C GLU A 299 -4.88 -3.97 -4.33
N ALA A 300 -5.71 -4.29 -3.34
CA ALA A 300 -5.43 -5.40 -2.44
C ALA A 300 -5.72 -6.74 -3.15
N ALA A 301 -4.65 -7.48 -3.47
CA ALA A 301 -4.72 -8.71 -4.25
C ALA A 301 -5.21 -9.90 -3.40
N PHE A 302 -4.62 -10.11 -2.22
CA PHE A 302 -5.00 -11.14 -1.26
C PHE A 302 -4.30 -10.88 0.08
N ASN A 303 -4.74 -11.57 1.14
CA ASN A 303 -4.04 -11.62 2.42
C ASN A 303 -3.43 -13.01 2.68
N LEU A 304 -2.47 -13.05 3.58
CA LEU A 304 -1.83 -14.26 4.09
C LEU A 304 -2.00 -14.28 5.61
N LYS A 305 -2.21 -15.46 6.19
CA LYS A 305 -2.28 -15.62 7.64
C LYS A 305 -0.94 -15.27 8.30
N SER A 306 -0.97 -14.48 9.38
CA SER A 306 0.19 -14.29 10.23
C SER A 306 0.33 -15.45 11.23
N LYS A 307 1.52 -15.60 11.81
CA LYS A 307 1.71 -16.44 13.01
C LYS A 307 1.21 -15.72 14.27
N SER A 308 1.17 -14.39 14.24
CA SER A 308 0.69 -13.57 15.35
C SER A 308 -0.84 -13.63 15.41
N GLN A 309 -1.39 -13.83 16.60
CA GLN A 309 -2.83 -13.89 16.82
C GLN A 309 -3.50 -12.56 16.44
N GLY A 310 -4.64 -12.62 15.75
CA GLY A 310 -5.39 -11.44 15.31
C GLY A 310 -4.75 -10.64 14.17
N LYS A 311 -3.66 -11.13 13.56
CA LYS A 311 -2.95 -10.42 12.49
C LYS A 311 -2.95 -11.17 11.17
N CYS A 312 -2.88 -10.41 10.08
CA CYS A 312 -2.68 -10.92 8.73
C CYS A 312 -1.61 -10.10 7.98
N HIS A 313 -1.23 -10.57 6.80
CA HIS A 313 -0.32 -9.86 5.91
C HIS A 313 -1.02 -9.57 4.59
N TRP A 314 -1.17 -8.30 4.23
CA TRP A 314 -1.80 -7.90 2.98
C TRP A 314 -0.80 -7.81 1.84
N VAL A 315 -1.15 -8.38 0.69
CA VAL A 315 -0.40 -8.21 -0.55
C VAL A 315 -1.13 -7.22 -1.45
N LEU A 316 -0.49 -6.08 -1.66
CA LEU A 316 -0.97 -4.99 -2.50
C LEU A 316 -0.30 -5.04 -3.87
N GLN A 317 -1.08 -4.95 -4.93
CA GLN A 317 -0.60 -4.70 -6.28
C GLN A 317 -0.68 -3.20 -6.56
N THR A 318 0.36 -2.63 -7.15
CA THR A 318 0.41 -1.19 -7.36
C THR A 318 1.24 -0.82 -8.60
N ASP A 319 1.09 0.40 -9.09
CA ASP A 319 1.89 0.91 -10.22
C ASP A 319 3.37 1.14 -9.82
N PRO A 320 4.30 1.28 -10.79
CA PRO A 320 5.72 1.50 -10.52
C PRO A 320 6.04 2.73 -9.65
N THR A 321 5.25 3.79 -9.75
CA THR A 321 5.49 5.05 -9.02
C THR A 321 5.16 4.87 -7.54
N SER A 322 3.94 4.41 -7.25
CA SER A 322 3.51 4.09 -5.89
C SER A 322 4.37 3.00 -5.26
N PHE A 323 4.78 1.98 -6.03
CA PHE A 323 5.72 0.96 -5.57
C PHE A 323 7.03 1.57 -5.08
N ARG A 324 7.66 2.43 -5.88
CA ARG A 324 8.92 3.09 -5.50
C ARG A 324 8.76 3.94 -4.24
N GLN A 325 7.65 4.67 -4.12
CA GLN A 325 7.33 5.46 -2.93
C GLN A 325 7.26 4.59 -1.68
N ILE A 326 6.47 3.52 -1.71
CA ILE A 326 6.28 2.59 -0.58
C ILE A 326 7.59 1.88 -0.21
N MET A 327 8.34 1.42 -1.22
CA MET A 327 9.59 0.69 -1.00
C MET A 327 10.72 1.57 -0.48
N ARG A 328 10.71 2.88 -0.76
CA ARG A 328 11.72 3.83 -0.26
C ARG A 328 11.62 4.02 1.25
N SER A 329 10.41 4.04 1.82
CA SER A 329 10.22 4.20 3.27
C SER A 329 10.46 2.91 4.06
N LYS A 330 10.29 1.72 3.43
CA LYS A 330 10.33 0.37 4.05
C LYS A 330 9.34 0.15 5.19
N LYS A 331 8.63 1.20 5.60
CA LYS A 331 7.67 1.28 6.67
C LYS A 331 6.51 2.14 6.21
N VAL A 332 5.30 1.74 6.56
CA VAL A 332 4.06 2.42 6.21
C VAL A 332 3.25 2.67 7.48
N PHE A 333 2.40 3.68 7.44
CA PHE A 333 1.49 4.02 8.54
C PHE A 333 0.13 3.36 8.29
N LEU A 334 -0.46 2.82 9.35
CA LEU A 334 -1.84 2.34 9.33
C LEU A 334 -2.43 2.58 10.72
N GLU A 335 -3.40 3.48 10.81
CA GLU A 335 -3.92 3.98 12.09
C GLU A 335 -2.76 4.49 12.97
N TRP A 336 -2.61 3.92 14.17
CA TRP A 336 -1.56 4.21 15.14
C TRP A 336 -0.31 3.34 14.95
N ALA A 337 -0.29 2.45 13.95
CA ALA A 337 0.77 1.47 13.76
C ALA A 337 1.74 1.85 12.64
N ARG A 338 3.01 1.46 12.82
CA ARG A 338 4.07 1.56 11.81
C ARG A 338 4.45 0.17 11.32
N LEU A 339 3.89 -0.23 10.19
CA LEU A 339 3.99 -1.58 9.66
C LEU A 339 5.21 -1.75 8.74
N SER A 340 5.77 -2.96 8.72
CA SER A 340 6.85 -3.32 7.81
C SER A 340 6.31 -3.60 6.41
N VAL A 341 7.03 -3.15 5.38
CA VAL A 341 6.73 -3.52 4.00
C VAL A 341 7.93 -4.14 3.29
N ARG A 342 7.65 -5.08 2.39
CA ARG A 342 8.66 -5.68 1.51
C ARG A 342 8.09 -5.87 0.11
N GLU A 343 8.98 -6.02 -0.86
CA GLU A 343 8.61 -6.49 -2.18
C GLU A 343 8.03 -7.91 -2.07
N PHE A 344 6.83 -8.13 -2.61
CA PHE A 344 6.25 -9.45 -2.75
C PHE A 344 6.58 -10.03 -4.13
N LEU A 345 7.74 -10.67 -4.22
CA LEU A 345 8.20 -11.33 -5.44
C LEU A 345 8.51 -12.80 -5.13
N ARG A 346 7.49 -13.66 -5.30
CA ARG A 346 7.60 -15.10 -5.00
C ARG A 346 7.13 -15.92 -6.20
N PRO A 347 7.99 -16.76 -6.81
CA PRO A 347 7.58 -17.75 -7.78
C PRO A 347 6.51 -18.67 -7.22
N THR A 348 5.47 -18.94 -8.02
CA THR A 348 4.43 -19.90 -7.66
C THR A 348 5.03 -21.29 -7.56
N LYS A 349 5.04 -21.86 -6.35
CA LYS A 349 5.43 -23.24 -6.08
C LYS A 349 4.19 -24.05 -5.73
N CYS A 350 4.02 -25.21 -6.36
CA CYS A 350 2.97 -26.14 -6.02
C CYS A 350 3.26 -26.78 -4.66
N TYR A 351 2.30 -26.78 -3.73
CA TYR A 351 2.49 -27.40 -2.42
C TYR A 351 2.28 -28.92 -2.43
N LYS A 352 1.75 -29.49 -3.53
CA LYS A 352 1.58 -30.94 -3.73
C LYS A 352 2.86 -31.57 -4.29
N CYS A 353 3.33 -31.11 -5.46
CA CYS A 353 4.47 -31.74 -6.14
C CYS A 353 5.79 -30.95 -6.04
N ASN A 354 5.81 -29.82 -5.31
CA ASN A 354 6.98 -28.95 -5.11
C ASN A 354 7.60 -28.32 -6.37
N ARG A 355 7.01 -28.52 -7.56
CA ARG A 355 7.44 -27.88 -8.82
C ARG A 355 6.96 -26.42 -8.93
N PHE A 356 7.70 -25.61 -9.68
CA PHE A 356 7.30 -24.24 -9.99
C PHE A 356 6.26 -24.18 -11.13
N GLY A 357 5.49 -23.09 -11.16
CA GLY A 357 4.64 -22.70 -12.30
C GLY A 357 3.15 -23.02 -12.18
N HIS A 358 2.71 -23.72 -11.14
CA HIS A 358 1.29 -24.02 -10.90
C HIS A 358 0.96 -24.13 -9.41
N ILE A 359 -0.33 -24.05 -9.07
CA ILE A 359 -0.87 -24.22 -7.71
C ILE A 359 -1.38 -25.64 -7.51
N SER A 360 -1.53 -26.08 -6.25
CA SER A 360 -1.93 -27.46 -5.91
C SER A 360 -3.26 -27.89 -6.54
N THR A 361 -4.25 -26.99 -6.64
CA THR A 361 -5.57 -27.29 -7.24
C THR A 361 -5.52 -27.55 -8.74
N LYS A 362 -4.45 -27.15 -9.42
CA LYS A 362 -4.21 -27.38 -10.86
C LYS A 362 -2.96 -28.25 -11.07
N CYS A 363 -2.63 -29.10 -10.09
CA CYS A 363 -1.43 -29.94 -10.15
C CYS A 363 -1.67 -31.18 -11.02
N PRO A 364 -0.90 -31.38 -12.11
CA PRO A 364 -1.02 -32.58 -12.94
C PRO A 364 -0.21 -33.76 -12.37
N ASN A 365 0.61 -33.54 -11.34
CA ASN A 365 1.52 -34.52 -10.78
C ASN A 365 1.01 -35.09 -9.45
N GLN A 366 1.61 -36.21 -9.03
CA GLN A 366 1.41 -36.77 -7.70
C GLN A 366 2.09 -35.94 -6.62
N GLU A 367 1.76 -36.25 -5.37
CA GLU A 367 2.39 -35.64 -4.20
C GLU A 367 3.84 -36.11 -4.09
N ALA A 368 4.76 -35.16 -3.94
CA ALA A 368 6.19 -35.43 -3.88
C ALA A 368 6.78 -34.83 -2.62
N CYS A 369 7.64 -35.57 -1.93
CA CYS A 369 8.29 -35.16 -0.71
C CYS A 369 9.11 -33.87 -0.94
N PRO A 370 8.95 -32.83 -0.10
CA PRO A 370 9.67 -31.56 -0.29
C PRO A 370 11.18 -31.67 -0.02
N ARG A 371 11.64 -32.74 0.64
CA ARG A 371 13.04 -33.01 0.99
C ARG A 371 13.78 -33.75 -0.13
N CYS A 372 13.29 -34.90 -0.58
CA CYS A 372 13.96 -35.74 -1.58
C CYS A 372 13.32 -35.70 -2.99
N GLY A 373 12.12 -35.13 -3.13
CA GLY A 373 11.41 -35.03 -4.40
C GLY A 373 10.74 -36.32 -4.88
N GLU A 374 10.81 -37.40 -4.11
CA GLU A 374 10.18 -38.69 -4.43
C GLU A 374 8.75 -38.78 -3.92
N GLU A 375 7.96 -39.67 -4.52
CA GLU A 375 6.55 -39.87 -4.23
C GLU A 375 6.35 -40.95 -3.15
N GLY A 376 5.14 -41.07 -2.59
CA GLY A 376 4.75 -42.16 -1.69
C GLY A 376 4.97 -41.91 -0.19
N HIS A 377 5.58 -40.78 0.20
CA HIS A 377 5.76 -40.41 1.62
C HIS A 377 5.72 -38.89 1.83
N LYS A 378 5.46 -38.47 3.07
CA LYS A 378 5.49 -37.06 3.48
C LYS A 378 6.87 -36.67 4.01
N ARG A 379 7.08 -35.36 4.23
CA ARG A 379 8.35 -34.84 4.76
C ARG A 379 8.75 -35.52 6.08
N ASP A 380 7.80 -35.71 6.98
CA ASP A 380 8.06 -36.19 8.34
C ASP A 380 8.47 -37.68 8.36
N ASP A 381 8.05 -38.44 7.33
CA ASP A 381 8.39 -39.86 7.15
C ASP A 381 9.61 -40.08 6.23
N CYS A 382 10.30 -39.00 5.84
CA CYS A 382 11.36 -39.07 4.83
C CYS A 382 12.72 -39.47 5.42
N SER A 383 13.21 -40.65 5.04
CA SER A 383 14.56 -41.16 5.35
C SER A 383 15.61 -40.87 4.28
N ASN A 384 15.20 -40.34 3.11
CA ASN A 384 16.10 -40.15 1.97
C ASN A 384 16.92 -38.86 2.07
N ASP A 385 18.06 -38.84 1.38
CA ASP A 385 18.90 -37.66 1.27
C ASP A 385 18.17 -36.50 0.58
N ALA A 386 18.53 -35.27 0.96
CA ALA A 386 17.91 -34.09 0.40
C ALA A 386 18.23 -33.96 -1.09
N LYS A 387 17.19 -33.90 -1.92
CA LYS A 387 17.28 -33.79 -3.37
C LYS A 387 16.17 -32.90 -3.92
N CYS A 388 16.57 -31.76 -4.47
CA CYS A 388 15.65 -30.80 -5.03
C CYS A 388 15.16 -31.27 -6.39
N ILE A 389 13.85 -31.52 -6.47
CA ILE A 389 13.18 -31.93 -7.71
C ILE A 389 13.42 -30.92 -8.85
N ASN A 390 13.31 -29.61 -8.56
CA ASN A 390 13.47 -28.56 -9.57
C ASN A 390 14.92 -28.41 -10.06
N CYS A 391 15.92 -28.61 -9.20
CA CYS A 391 17.33 -28.54 -9.61
C CYS A 391 17.74 -29.81 -10.36
N SER A 392 17.26 -30.97 -9.94
CA SER A 392 17.51 -32.26 -10.60
C SER A 392 16.92 -32.27 -12.03
N GLU A 393 15.67 -31.86 -12.19
CA GLU A 393 15.03 -31.75 -13.51
C GLU A 393 15.72 -30.71 -14.40
N ALA A 394 16.16 -29.58 -13.82
CA ALA A 394 16.92 -28.58 -14.56
C ALA A 394 18.27 -29.13 -15.02
N ALA A 395 18.99 -29.87 -14.18
CA ALA A 395 20.27 -30.49 -14.54
C ALA A 395 20.10 -31.41 -15.76
N GLN A 396 19.08 -32.28 -15.72
CA GLN A 396 18.73 -33.19 -16.81
C GLN A 396 18.34 -32.44 -18.09
N LYS A 397 17.45 -31.45 -17.99
CA LYS A 397 16.91 -30.72 -19.14
C LYS A 397 17.97 -29.87 -19.86
N PHE A 398 18.87 -29.25 -19.11
CA PHE A 398 19.86 -28.33 -19.68
C PHE A 398 21.23 -28.97 -19.91
N GLY A 399 21.42 -30.24 -19.50
CA GLY A 399 22.72 -30.91 -19.58
C GLY A 399 23.81 -30.17 -18.79
N ARG A 400 23.47 -29.62 -17.63
CA ARG A 400 24.37 -28.81 -16.79
C ARG A 400 24.53 -29.43 -15.42
N ASN A 401 25.73 -29.28 -14.85
CA ASN A 401 25.96 -29.61 -13.45
C ASN A 401 25.30 -28.54 -12.56
N ILE A 402 24.07 -28.80 -12.13
CA ILE A 402 23.32 -27.95 -11.20
C ILE A 402 23.22 -28.72 -9.88
N PRO A 403 23.82 -28.23 -8.78
CA PRO A 403 23.70 -28.86 -7.48
C PRO A 403 22.22 -29.04 -7.09
N SER A 404 21.84 -30.26 -6.76
CA SER A 404 20.47 -30.59 -6.37
C SER A 404 20.40 -31.26 -5.00
N ASN A 405 21.53 -31.43 -4.30
CA ASN A 405 21.65 -32.01 -2.97
C ASN A 405 21.18 -31.07 -1.85
N HIS A 406 19.94 -30.58 -1.95
CA HIS A 406 19.31 -29.70 -0.97
C HIS A 406 17.78 -29.85 -1.05
N GLU A 407 17.06 -29.40 -0.04
CA GLU A 407 15.59 -29.40 -0.06
C GLU A 407 15.03 -28.38 -1.05
N THR A 408 13.79 -28.57 -1.51
CA THR A 408 13.11 -27.63 -2.42
C THR A 408 12.87 -26.23 -1.82
N SER A 409 12.91 -26.11 -0.49
CA SER A 409 12.80 -24.84 0.26
C SER A 409 14.13 -24.17 0.58
N SER A 410 15.27 -24.73 0.17
CA SER A 410 16.58 -24.15 0.42
C SER A 410 16.70 -22.74 -0.18
N GLN A 411 17.37 -21.84 0.52
CA GLN A 411 17.65 -20.49 0.03
C GLN A 411 18.61 -20.53 -1.17
N ASP A 412 19.52 -21.51 -1.22
CA ASP A 412 20.55 -21.64 -2.26
C ASP A 412 20.05 -22.35 -3.54
N CYS A 413 18.74 -22.51 -3.68
CA CYS A 413 18.13 -23.20 -4.82
C CYS A 413 18.27 -22.40 -6.12
N GLU A 414 19.18 -22.80 -7.01
CA GLU A 414 19.42 -22.16 -8.31
C GLU A 414 18.15 -22.10 -9.18
N SER A 415 17.33 -23.15 -9.17
CA SER A 415 16.06 -23.16 -9.90
C SER A 415 15.07 -22.13 -9.33
N TYR A 416 15.06 -21.89 -8.01
CA TYR A 416 14.25 -20.83 -7.41
C TYR A 416 14.72 -19.44 -7.86
N TYR A 417 16.03 -19.18 -7.82
CA TYR A 417 16.59 -17.90 -8.29
C TYR A 417 16.32 -17.65 -9.77
N ARG A 418 16.38 -18.69 -10.60
CA ARG A 418 16.02 -18.60 -12.01
C ARG A 418 14.57 -18.17 -12.21
N GLU A 419 13.64 -18.78 -11.48
CA GLU A 419 12.23 -18.42 -11.52
C GLU A 419 11.99 -17.01 -10.97
N LEU A 420 12.69 -16.63 -9.90
CA LEU A 420 12.63 -15.28 -9.32
C LEU A 420 13.09 -14.23 -10.33
N LYS A 421 14.20 -14.48 -11.04
CA LYS A 421 14.71 -13.61 -12.09
C LYS A 421 13.72 -13.50 -13.26
N ALA A 422 13.16 -14.63 -13.71
CA ALA A 422 12.15 -14.64 -14.76
C ALA A 422 10.85 -13.92 -14.34
N LEU A 423 10.48 -13.98 -13.06
CA LEU A 423 9.35 -13.23 -12.52
C LEU A 423 9.67 -11.72 -12.52
N ARG A 424 10.86 -11.32 -12.05
CA ARG A 424 11.31 -9.91 -12.07
C ARG A 424 11.35 -9.33 -13.48
N GLU A 425 11.84 -10.08 -14.47
CA GLU A 425 11.85 -9.67 -15.89
C GLU A 425 10.43 -9.40 -16.45
N ARG A 426 9.41 -10.08 -15.90
CA ARG A 426 7.99 -9.97 -16.29
C ARG A 426 7.21 -8.92 -15.48
N THR A 427 7.79 -8.36 -14.43
CA THR A 427 7.18 -7.32 -13.60
C THR A 427 7.59 -5.93 -14.07
N ASN A 428 6.66 -4.98 -14.06
CA ASN A 428 6.89 -3.60 -14.46
C ASN A 428 7.41 -2.78 -13.27
N TYR A 429 8.68 -2.36 -13.30
CA TYR A 429 9.24 -1.45 -12.28
C TYR A 429 9.59 -0.06 -12.85
N ALA A 430 9.28 0.18 -14.13
CA ALA A 430 9.63 1.39 -14.85
C ALA A 430 8.53 2.43 -14.72
#